data_AF-A0A8X6HZW2-F1
#
_entry.id   AF-A0A8X6HZW2-F1
#
_cell.length_a   1.000
_cell.length_b   1.000
_cell.length_c   1.000
_cell.angle_alpha   90.00
_cell.angle_beta   90.00
_cell.angle_gamma   90.00
#
_symmetry.space_group_name_H-M   'P 1'
#
loop_
_entity.id
_entity.type
_entity.pdbx_description
1 polymer ?
#
loop_
_entity_poly.entity_id
_entity_poly.type
_entity_poly.pdbx_seq_one_letter_code
_entity_poly.pdbx_strand_id
1 'polypeptide(L)'
;MSSPRFLKTHLPYSLLPQDILQKQCKLIYITRNPRDVAVSYYHFACMLKETQYKGTFEQFFQRFLLDRPTYGPFLLHNLEFWNHSMMGMYCFYFMKI
;
A
#
# COMPACT_ATOMS: atom_id res chain seq x y z
N MET A 1 30.86 11.99 1.16
CA MET A 1 30.15 10.70 1.37
C MET A 1 28.69 10.89 0.98
N SER A 2 28.07 9.93 0.31
CA SER A 2 26.63 9.97 0.05
C SER A 2 25.85 9.69 1.35
N SER A 3 24.80 10.46 1.62
CA SER A 3 23.91 10.24 2.77
C SER A 3 23.04 8.98 2.59
N PRO A 4 22.58 8.34 3.67
CA PRO A 4 21.56 7.29 3.60
C PRO A 4 20.29 7.81 2.90
N ARG A 5 19.73 7.03 1.98
CA ARG A 5 18.49 7.39 1.26
C ARG A 5 17.30 6.65 1.85
N PHE A 6 16.22 7.37 2.12
CA PHE A 6 14.93 6.82 2.50
C PHE A 6 13.95 6.97 1.33
N LEU A 7 13.30 5.89 0.93
CA LEU A 7 12.34 5.86 -0.16
C LEU A 7 10.99 5.39 0.36
N LYS A 8 9.92 6.08 -0.04
CA LYS A 8 8.52 5.69 0.21
C LYS A 8 7.87 5.34 -1.12
N THR A 9 7.13 4.25 -1.16
CA THR A 9 6.34 3.87 -2.34
C THR A 9 5.04 3.18 -1.94
N HIS A 10 4.04 3.25 -2.81
CA HIS A 10 2.79 2.49 -2.75
C HIS A 10 2.72 1.42 -3.85
N LEU A 11 3.84 1.16 -4.54
CA LEU A 11 3.89 0.12 -5.58
C LEU A 11 3.75 -1.29 -4.97
N PRO A 12 3.05 -2.20 -5.66
CA PRO A 12 3.07 -3.62 -5.33
C PRO A 12 4.49 -4.17 -5.48
N TYR A 13 4.77 -5.29 -4.83
CA TYR A 13 6.10 -5.90 -4.80
C TYR A 13 6.60 -6.21 -6.21
N SER A 14 5.71 -6.74 -7.04
CA SER A 14 5.97 -7.09 -8.45
C SER A 14 6.41 -5.91 -9.32
N LEU A 15 6.14 -4.66 -8.91
CA LEU A 15 6.52 -3.45 -9.63
C LEU A 15 7.68 -2.69 -8.97
N LEU A 16 8.29 -3.24 -7.92
CA LEU A 16 9.48 -2.62 -7.33
C LEU A 16 10.67 -2.68 -8.29
N PRO A 17 11.50 -1.63 -8.36
CA PRO A 17 12.73 -1.67 -9.13
C PRO A 17 13.62 -2.84 -8.70
N GLN A 18 14.12 -3.60 -9.69
CA GLN A 18 14.96 -4.77 -9.45
C GLN A 18 16.20 -4.46 -8.58
N ASP A 19 16.73 -3.24 -8.72
CA ASP A 19 17.80 -2.71 -7.89
C ASP A 19 17.50 -2.75 -6.39
N ILE A 20 16.26 -2.47 -5.97
CA ILE A 20 15.85 -2.53 -4.56
C ILE A 20 15.87 -3.99 -4.07
N LEU A 21 15.45 -4.91 -4.93
CA LEU A 21 15.36 -6.34 -4.62
C LEU A 21 16.76 -6.99 -4.58
N GLN A 22 17.66 -6.60 -5.47
CA GLN A 22 19.01 -7.17 -5.59
C GLN A 22 20.01 -6.56 -4.62
N LYS A 23 19.93 -5.25 -4.32
CA LYS A 23 20.92 -4.54 -3.47
C LYS A 23 20.70 -4.74 -1.96
N GLN A 24 19.87 -5.72 -1.57
CA GLN A 24 19.54 -6.02 -0.16
C GLN A 24 19.13 -4.77 0.64
N CYS A 25 18.36 -3.88 0.03
CA CYS A 25 17.81 -2.73 0.75
C CYS A 25 16.89 -3.23 1.87
N LYS A 26 16.95 -2.57 3.04
CA LYS A 26 16.00 -2.83 4.13
C LYS A 26 14.61 -2.36 3.67
N LEU A 27 13.67 -3.29 3.54
CA LEU A 27 12.29 -3.01 3.17
C LEU A 27 11.38 -3.23 4.38
N ILE A 28 10.52 -2.24 4.62
CA ILE A 28 9.49 -2.28 5.66
C ILE A 28 8.16 -2.15 4.93
N TYR A 29 7.36 -3.21 5.01
CA TYR A 29 5.99 -3.19 4.51
C TYR A 29 5.03 -2.98 5.69
N ILE A 30 4.05 -2.09 5.51
CA ILE A 30 3.05 -1.77 6.51
C ILE A 30 1.67 -2.08 5.93
N THR A 31 0.88 -2.86 6.64
CA THR A 31 -0.53 -3.09 6.32
C THR A 31 -1.42 -2.79 7.54
N ARG A 32 -2.73 -2.69 7.30
CA ARG A 32 -3.75 -2.33 8.29
C ARG A 32 -5.02 -3.11 8.00
N ASN A 33 -5.93 -3.20 8.98
CA ASN A 33 -7.29 -3.69 8.77
C ASN A 33 -7.93 -3.02 7.53
N PRO A 34 -8.42 -3.78 6.53
CA PRO A 34 -9.00 -3.24 5.30
C PRO A 34 -10.18 -2.29 5.54
N ARG A 35 -10.95 -2.51 6.61
CA ARG A 35 -12.10 -1.66 6.95
C ARG A 35 -11.66 -0.23 7.23
N ASP A 36 -10.59 -0.10 8.01
CA ASP A 36 -10.06 1.20 8.36
C ASP A 36 -9.31 1.85 7.19
N VAL A 37 -8.64 1.03 6.36
CA VAL A 37 -8.01 1.52 5.12
C VAL A 37 -9.07 2.13 4.21
N ALA A 38 -10.23 1.50 4.05
CA ALA A 38 -11.32 2.03 3.24
C ALA A 38 -11.82 3.38 3.76
N VAL A 39 -12.02 3.53 5.08
CA VAL A 39 -12.42 4.81 5.69
C VAL A 39 -11.35 5.88 5.47
N SER A 40 -10.09 5.57 5.79
CA SER A 40 -8.98 6.51 5.61
C SER A 40 -8.82 6.94 4.15
N TYR A 41 -8.98 6.02 3.21
CA TYR A 41 -8.84 6.30 1.79
C TYR A 41 -10.02 7.14 1.28
N TYR A 42 -11.25 6.87 1.72
CA TYR A 42 -12.37 7.74 1.39
C TYR A 42 -12.10 9.21 1.75
N HIS A 43 -11.67 9.47 2.99
CA HIS A 43 -11.33 10.83 3.41
C HIS A 43 -10.16 11.41 2.62
N PHE A 44 -9.12 10.62 2.35
CA PHE A 44 -7.99 11.05 1.52
C PHE A 44 -8.44 11.44 0.09
N ALA A 45 -9.32 10.66 -0.54
CA ALA A 45 -9.85 10.92 -1.87
C ALA A 45 -10.75 12.17 -1.92
N CYS A 46 -11.47 12.48 -0.83
CA CYS A 46 -12.23 13.71 -0.70
C CYS A 46 -11.33 14.95 -0.51
N MET A 47 -10.20 14.81 0.17
CA MET A 47 -9.27 15.92 0.45
C MET A 47 -8.33 16.24 -0.72
N LEU A 48 -7.92 15.24 -1.48
CA LEU A 48 -7.02 15.37 -2.63
C LEU A 48 -7.63 16.28 -3.71
N LYS A 49 -6.85 17.25 -4.19
CA LYS A 49 -7.29 18.19 -5.23
C LYS A 49 -7.45 17.51 -6.59
N GLU A 50 -6.70 16.44 -6.82
CA GLU A 50 -6.64 15.69 -8.07
C GLU A 50 -7.86 14.78 -8.22
N THR A 51 -8.34 14.19 -7.12
CA THR A 51 -9.51 13.31 -7.13
C THR A 51 -10.80 14.03 -6.80
N GLN A 52 -10.79 15.00 -5.87
CA GLN A 52 -11.95 15.75 -5.36
C GLN A 52 -13.21 14.89 -5.29
N TYR A 53 -13.11 13.71 -4.67
CA TYR A 53 -14.19 12.75 -4.68
C TYR A 53 -15.41 13.35 -3.94
N LYS A 54 -16.57 13.38 -4.61
CA LYS A 54 -17.82 13.96 -4.08
C LYS A 54 -18.91 12.91 -3.78
N GLY A 55 -18.61 11.63 -4.01
CA GLY A 55 -19.56 10.55 -3.75
C GLY A 55 -19.66 10.21 -2.26
N THR A 56 -20.63 9.37 -1.90
CA THR A 56 -20.78 8.89 -0.51
C THR A 56 -19.71 7.86 -0.15
N PHE A 57 -19.52 7.62 1.14
CA PHE A 57 -18.66 6.53 1.62
C PHE A 57 -19.13 5.17 1.11
N GLU A 58 -20.43 4.92 1.04
CA GLU A 58 -20.97 3.64 0.56
C GLU A 58 -20.59 3.36 -0.91
N GLN A 59 -20.72 4.37 -1.77
CA GLN A 59 -20.29 4.29 -3.16
C GLN A 59 -18.77 4.07 -3.26
N PHE A 60 -17.99 4.73 -2.40
CA PHE A 60 -16.54 4.53 -2.35
C PHE A 60 -16.19 3.12 -1.89
N PHE A 61 -16.86 2.62 -0.86
CA PHE A 61 -16.64 1.30 -0.30
C PHE A 61 -16.95 0.20 -1.31
N GLN A 62 -18.04 0.33 -2.08
CA GLN A 62 -18.32 -0.58 -3.20
C GLN A 62 -17.19 -0.58 -4.24
N ARG A 63 -16.62 0.59 -4.59
CA ARG A 63 -15.47 0.68 -5.50
C ARG A 63 -14.21 0.04 -4.90
N PHE A 64 -14.00 0.20 -3.59
CA PHE A 64 -12.88 -0.42 -2.87
C PHE A 64 -12.99 -1.95 -2.89
N LEU A 65 -14.18 -2.51 -2.68
CA LEU A 65 -14.45 -3.96 -2.76
C LEU A 65 -14.28 -4.52 -4.18
N LEU A 66 -14.53 -3.71 -5.21
CA LEU A 66 -14.33 -4.07 -6.61
C LEU A 66 -12.87 -3.88 -7.08
N ASP A 67 -11.92 -3.77 -6.14
CA ASP A 67 -10.49 -3.59 -6.42
C ASP A 67 -10.17 -2.41 -7.36
N ARG A 68 -10.96 -1.33 -7.25
CA ARG A 68 -10.68 -0.05 -7.92
C ARG A 68 -9.93 1.02 -7.10
N PRO A 69 -9.21 0.73 -5.99
CA PRO A 69 -8.30 1.72 -5.42
C PRO A 69 -7.09 1.95 -6.32
N THR A 70 -6.51 3.15 -6.28
CA THR A 70 -5.17 3.38 -6.83
C THR A 70 -4.19 2.45 -6.12
N TYR A 71 -3.33 1.76 -6.87
CA TYR A 71 -2.41 0.70 -6.39
C TYR A 71 -3.10 -0.58 -5.86
N GLY A 72 -4.38 -0.78 -6.14
CA GLY A 72 -5.06 -2.06 -5.91
C GLY A 72 -4.68 -3.12 -6.96
N PRO A 73 -5.16 -4.36 -6.80
CA PRO A 73 -6.08 -4.87 -5.76
C PRO A 73 -5.48 -4.89 -4.34
N PHE A 74 -6.23 -4.46 -3.32
CA PHE A 74 -5.67 -4.29 -1.96
C PHE A 74 -5.21 -5.63 -1.35
N LEU A 75 -6.03 -6.68 -1.49
CA LEU A 75 -5.68 -7.98 -0.92
C LEU A 75 -4.47 -8.59 -1.62
N LEU A 76 -4.43 -8.54 -2.96
CA LEU A 76 -3.30 -9.05 -3.73
C LEU A 76 -2.01 -8.30 -3.38
N HIS A 77 -2.08 -6.98 -3.26
CA HIS A 77 -0.96 -6.15 -2.82
C HIS A 77 -0.40 -6.63 -1.49
N ASN A 78 -1.25 -6.89 -0.49
CA ASN A 78 -0.79 -7.42 0.80
C ASN A 78 -0.21 -8.83 0.69
N LEU A 79 -0.82 -9.70 -0.11
CA LEU A 79 -0.38 -11.08 -0.27
C LEU A 79 1.00 -11.18 -0.91
N GLU A 80 1.32 -10.32 -1.89
CA GLU A 80 2.65 -10.29 -2.49
C GLU A 80 3.73 -10.04 -1.41
N PHE A 81 3.58 -8.97 -0.62
CA PHE A 81 4.55 -8.67 0.44
C PHE A 81 4.55 -9.71 1.56
N TRP A 82 3.40 -10.29 1.91
CA TRP A 82 3.32 -11.36 2.90
C TRP A 82 4.12 -12.59 2.46
N ASN A 83 3.91 -13.06 1.23
CA ASN A 83 4.59 -14.23 0.67
C ASN A 83 6.11 -14.03 0.63
N HIS A 84 6.57 -12.83 0.26
CA HIS A 84 8.00 -12.52 0.25
C HIS A 84 8.60 -12.32 1.66
N SER A 85 7.80 -11.89 2.64
CA SER A 85 8.28 -11.77 4.03
C SER A 85 8.57 -13.15 4.65
N MET A 86 7.80 -14.18 4.27
CA MET A 86 8.05 -15.56 4.70
C MET A 86 9.36 -16.14 4.15
N MET A 87 9.93 -15.55 3.10
CA MET A 87 11.24 -15.92 2.54
C MET A 87 12.42 -15.28 3.30
N GLY A 88 12.16 -14.53 4.39
CA GLY A 88 13.18 -13.99 5.29
C GLY A 88 13.89 -12.72 4.79
N MET A 89 13.41 -12.12 3.70
CA MET A 89 14.09 -10.97 3.08
C MET A 89 13.65 -9.61 3.65
N TYR A 90 12.46 -9.50 4.26
CA TYR A 90 11.84 -8.21 4.61
C TYR A 90 10.95 -8.28 5.86
N CYS A 91 10.75 -7.14 6.52
CA CYS A 91 9.87 -7.06 7.68
C CYS A 91 8.44 -6.66 7.27
N PHE A 92 7.47 -7.50 7.62
CA PHE A 92 6.03 -7.25 7.42
C PHE A 92 5.41 -6.80 8.75
N TYR A 93 4.88 -5.58 8.79
CA TYR A 93 4.24 -5.03 9.99
C TYR A 93 2.74 -4.84 9.77
N PHE A 94 1.95 -5.44 10.66
CA PHE A 94 0.52 -5.16 10.76
C PHE A 94 0.28 -4.07 11.81
N MET A 95 -0.19 -2.90 11.37
CA MET A 95 -0.50 -1.79 12.25
C MET A 95 -1.91 -1.97 12.83
N LYS A 96 -1.98 -2.19 14.15
CA LYS A 96 -3.21 -2.06 14.95
C LYS A 96 -3.27 -0.62 15.47
N ILE A 97 -4.24 0.15 15.00
CA ILE A 97 -4.62 1.44 15.58
C ILE A 97 -5.96 1.26 16.25
#